data_AF-A0A972KEV2-F1
#
_entry.id   AF-A0A972KEV2-F1
#
_cell.length_a   1.000
_cell.length_b   1.000
_cell.length_c   1.000
_cell.angle_alpha   90.00
_cell.angle_beta   90.00
_cell.angle_gamma   90.00
#
_symmetry.space_group_name_H-M   'P 1'
#
loop_
_entity.id
_entity.type
_entity.pdbx_description
1 polymer ?
#
loop_
_entity_poly.entity_id
_entity_poly.type
_entity_poly.pdbx_seq_one_letter_code
_entity_poly.pdbx_strand_id
1 'polypeptide(L)'
;MANTGQQNELPDRPFFEKEVRCPICGKVTVHRYLRDYTYVVDRQEEDMFIAKYHWRKKEYEKYNLYFFYLWHCPHCMYTDEKRVFLTPAEKQKFAAFSDVKAKYLEHAPQSGFLHFMQQYTEYPAEDIPSQLNLHFLATYIQLIPEKYSRNPEKIARIYLRISWLYRMANKDETDYNTEQAIKDYFEQHELIQSHVMNTLHNVENMNLWLEEQVKNGKTPAVRNLWQSHWEEFQQIYRTITDHMDPILAAVQHYFTLGKTLQQEYEKLHKNPLNLPYHGFESYHAFLQEARKFWPELPINESEAIQKAVQFYKEVIQYKLYDNQLSKMFNTFKMIIHLNERLENYAESLKYARLLQRHLQVALNNVSRKINSLEGIKDAGPELRKYQHSYNRLNEHLKKANHLEDQVLRKKIEHDEKIARQIFIANRDLAPEKLRDLMEEAGIEETVIEKYINELKSEKKKGIFQLFRF
;
A
#
# COMPACT_ATOMS: atom_id res chain seq x y z
N MET A 1 28.42 56.31 -11.48
CA MET A 1 27.03 55.81 -11.39
C MET A 1 27.11 54.30 -11.24
N ALA A 2 27.12 53.82 -10.00
CA ALA A 2 27.16 52.40 -9.68
C ALA A 2 25.72 51.86 -9.74
N ASN A 3 25.48 50.95 -10.68
CA ASN A 3 24.18 50.29 -10.83
C ASN A 3 24.10 49.17 -9.78
N THR A 4 23.73 49.53 -8.55
CA THR A 4 23.32 48.59 -7.52
C THR A 4 21.98 47.98 -7.94
N GLY A 5 22.05 46.99 -8.83
CA GLY A 5 20.92 46.14 -9.13
C GLY A 5 20.51 45.44 -7.84
N GLN A 6 19.36 45.85 -7.30
CA GLN A 6 18.61 45.07 -6.33
C GLN A 6 18.40 43.69 -6.96
N GLN A 7 19.25 42.73 -6.59
CA GLN A 7 18.91 41.32 -6.74
C GLN A 7 17.73 41.12 -5.80
N ASN A 8 16.51 41.19 -6.36
CA ASN A 8 15.35 40.61 -5.72
C ASN A 8 15.75 39.16 -5.41
N GLU A 9 16.05 38.88 -4.14
CA GLU A 9 16.31 37.52 -3.67
C GLU A 9 15.09 36.70 -4.05
N LEU A 10 15.25 35.86 -5.09
CA LEU A 10 14.23 34.91 -5.47
C LEU A 10 13.86 34.13 -4.20
N PRO A 11 12.56 33.94 -3.92
CA PRO A 11 12.13 33.24 -2.72
C PRO A 11 12.88 31.91 -2.64
N ASP A 12 13.45 31.62 -1.46
CA ASP A 12 14.21 30.39 -1.29
C ASP A 12 13.30 29.21 -1.61
N ARG A 13 13.78 28.34 -2.50
CA ARG A 13 13.03 27.20 -3.05
C ARG A 13 13.88 25.94 -2.85
N PRO A 14 13.26 24.78 -2.60
CA PRO A 14 14.02 23.55 -2.44
C PRO A 14 14.64 23.05 -3.75
N PHE A 15 14.38 23.74 -4.86
CA PHE A 15 14.90 23.45 -6.18
C PHE A 15 15.49 24.71 -6.82
N PHE A 16 16.25 24.51 -7.89
CA PHE A 16 16.60 25.55 -8.85
C PHE A 16 16.09 25.16 -10.23
N GLU A 17 15.86 26.14 -11.08
CA GLU A 17 15.48 25.92 -12.47
C GLU A 17 16.72 25.69 -13.33
N LYS A 18 16.66 24.71 -14.24
CA LYS A 18 17.76 24.35 -15.12
C LYS A 18 17.27 24.24 -16.55
N GLU A 19 17.90 25.00 -17.43
CA GLU A 19 17.73 24.86 -18.88
C GLU A 19 18.49 23.64 -19.39
N VAL A 20 17.79 22.75 -20.09
CA VAL A 20 18.36 21.53 -20.67
C VAL A 20 17.77 21.32 -22.07
N ARG A 21 18.57 20.82 -23.00
CA ARG A 21 18.08 20.44 -24.33
C ARG A 21 17.40 19.07 -24.26
N CYS A 22 16.18 18.98 -24.79
CA CYS A 22 15.47 17.71 -24.90
C CYS A 22 16.30 16.72 -25.72
N PRO A 23 16.52 15.48 -25.25
CA PRO A 23 17.40 14.52 -25.93
C PRO A 23 16.76 13.94 -27.21
N ILE A 24 15.45 14.13 -27.39
CA ILE A 24 14.70 13.75 -28.60
C ILE A 24 14.71 14.89 -29.62
N CYS A 25 14.09 16.03 -29.30
CA CYS A 25 13.84 17.11 -30.27
C CYS A 25 14.88 18.25 -30.24
N GLY A 26 15.81 18.26 -29.29
CA GLY A 26 16.88 19.27 -29.19
C GLY A 26 16.46 20.67 -28.70
N LYS A 27 15.16 20.94 -28.56
CA LYS A 27 14.63 22.19 -28.03
C LYS A 27 14.99 22.35 -26.54
N VAL A 28 15.26 23.59 -26.14
CA VAL A 28 15.60 23.93 -24.75
C VAL A 28 14.33 23.95 -23.92
N THR A 29 14.38 23.31 -22.75
CA THR A 29 13.28 23.24 -21.78
C THR A 29 13.80 23.56 -20.38
N VAL A 30 12.96 24.16 -19.54
CA VAL A 30 13.31 24.51 -18.16
C VAL A 30 12.76 23.44 -17.22
N HIS A 31 13.59 22.93 -16.32
CA HIS A 31 13.20 21.88 -15.38
C HIS A 31 13.53 22.25 -13.94
N ARG A 32 12.68 21.82 -13.00
CA ARG A 32 12.93 21.95 -11.55
C ARG A 32 13.93 20.88 -11.09
N TYR A 33 15.12 21.27 -10.65
CA TYR A 33 16.13 20.39 -10.07
C TYR A 33 16.15 20.55 -8.54
N LEU A 34 15.71 19.51 -7.82
CA LEU A 34 15.74 19.49 -6.36
C LEU A 34 17.18 19.61 -5.83
N ARG A 35 17.41 20.58 -4.93
CA ARG A 35 18.70 20.80 -4.27
C ARG A 35 18.97 19.66 -3.31
N ASP A 36 20.23 19.25 -3.24
CA ASP A 36 20.67 18.22 -2.32
C ASP A 36 20.45 18.66 -0.86
N TYR A 37 20.20 17.69 0.02
CA TYR A 37 20.02 17.91 1.46
C TYR A 37 18.88 18.84 1.89
N THR A 38 17.90 19.13 1.03
CA THR A 38 16.73 19.97 1.39
C THR A 38 15.69 19.27 2.25
N TYR A 39 15.72 17.93 2.30
CA TYR A 39 14.84 17.10 3.10
C TYR A 39 15.63 15.99 3.81
N VAL A 40 15.02 15.38 4.82
CA VAL A 40 15.53 14.23 5.55
C VAL A 40 14.49 13.11 5.47
N VAL A 41 14.94 11.91 5.11
CA VAL A 41 14.09 10.71 5.08
C VAL A 41 14.03 10.11 6.48
N ASP A 42 12.84 10.06 7.06
CA ASP A 42 12.62 9.47 8.38
C ASP A 42 12.28 7.99 8.30
N ARG A 43 11.50 7.60 7.27
CA ARG A 43 11.10 6.21 7.04
C ARG A 43 11.02 5.89 5.56
N GLN A 44 11.62 4.77 5.19
CA GLN A 44 11.55 4.18 3.85
C GLN A 44 11.02 2.75 3.95
N GLU A 45 9.98 2.44 3.17
CA GLU A 45 9.41 1.10 3.02
C GLU A 45 10.33 0.21 2.17
N GLU A 46 10.11 -1.10 2.21
CA GLU A 46 10.98 -2.10 1.58
C GLU A 46 10.95 -2.05 0.05
N ASP A 47 9.89 -1.51 -0.53
CA ASP A 47 9.78 -1.22 -1.95
C ASP A 47 10.51 0.07 -2.36
N MET A 48 11.18 0.76 -1.42
CA MET A 48 11.88 2.04 -1.56
C MET A 48 10.98 3.29 -1.53
N PHE A 49 9.67 3.15 -1.27
CA PHE A 49 8.78 4.27 -1.01
C PHE A 49 9.22 5.02 0.26
N ILE A 50 9.52 6.31 0.13
CA ILE A 50 9.74 7.23 1.24
C ILE A 50 8.37 7.53 1.87
N ALA A 51 8.05 6.79 2.93
CA ALA A 51 6.76 6.86 3.61
C ALA A 51 6.68 7.96 4.67
N LYS A 52 7.83 8.49 5.11
CA LYS A 52 7.91 9.66 5.98
C LYS A 52 9.20 10.42 5.71
N TYR A 53 9.07 11.72 5.54
CA TYR A 53 10.18 12.64 5.42
C TYR A 53 9.76 14.00 5.97
N HIS A 54 10.73 14.84 6.29
CA HIS A 54 10.47 16.24 6.60
C HIS A 54 11.43 17.12 5.80
N TRP A 55 10.94 18.30 5.42
CA TRP A 55 11.78 19.33 4.82
C TRP A 55 12.62 19.99 5.91
N ARG A 56 13.85 20.37 5.59
CA ARG A 56 14.69 21.12 6.56
C ARG A 56 14.17 22.53 6.83
N LYS A 57 13.42 23.09 5.88
CA LYS A 57 12.73 24.38 6.02
C LYS A 57 11.23 24.16 5.89
N LYS A 58 10.46 24.70 6.83
CA LYS A 58 9.00 24.55 6.89
C LYS A 58 8.30 25.09 5.63
N GLU A 59 8.81 26.16 5.05
CA GLU A 59 8.28 26.76 3.81
C GLU A 59 8.31 25.83 2.59
N TYR A 60 9.06 24.72 2.66
CA TYR A 60 9.13 23.71 1.60
C TYR A 60 8.06 22.62 1.72
N GLU A 61 7.29 22.57 2.81
CA GLU A 61 6.26 21.53 3.06
C GLU A 61 5.19 21.46 1.97
N LYS A 62 4.93 22.57 1.26
CA LYS A 62 4.02 22.60 0.11
C LYS A 62 4.52 21.81 -1.12
N TYR A 63 5.77 21.39 -1.16
CA TYR A 63 6.32 20.63 -2.28
C TYR A 63 6.33 19.14 -1.96
N ASN A 64 5.90 18.35 -2.94
CA ASN A 64 5.97 16.91 -2.86
C ASN A 64 7.30 16.39 -3.43
N LEU A 65 8.04 15.59 -2.66
CA LEU A 65 9.34 15.05 -3.05
C LEU A 65 9.26 14.23 -4.36
N TYR A 66 8.15 13.53 -4.60
CA TYR A 66 7.99 12.65 -5.76
C TYR A 66 7.82 13.40 -7.09
N PHE A 67 7.60 14.72 -7.05
CA PHE A 67 7.34 15.52 -8.25
C PHE A 67 8.63 15.91 -8.99
N PHE A 68 9.80 15.64 -8.41
CA PHE A 68 11.11 16.01 -8.98
C PHE A 68 11.83 14.87 -9.72
N TYR A 69 11.18 13.71 -9.91
CA TYR A 69 11.83 12.53 -10.51
C TYR A 69 11.88 12.57 -12.05
N LEU A 70 10.77 12.92 -12.68
CA LEU A 70 10.61 12.94 -14.13
C LEU A 70 10.74 14.35 -14.69
N TRP A 71 11.33 14.45 -15.86
CA TRP A 71 11.37 15.65 -16.67
C TRP A 71 10.61 15.43 -17.97
N HIS A 72 9.98 16.49 -18.46
CA HIS A 72 9.05 16.45 -19.59
C HIS A 72 9.35 17.56 -20.58
N CYS A 73 9.37 17.23 -21.87
CA CYS A 73 9.52 18.20 -22.93
C CYS A 73 8.15 18.60 -23.50
N PRO A 74 7.66 19.84 -23.24
CA PRO A 74 6.35 20.28 -23.74
C PRO A 74 6.28 20.40 -25.27
N HIS A 75 7.43 20.39 -25.96
CA HIS A 75 7.46 20.52 -27.41
C HIS A 75 7.27 19.22 -28.19
N CYS A 76 7.63 18.08 -27.59
CA CYS A 76 7.58 16.79 -28.26
C CYS A 76 6.98 15.70 -27.39
N MET A 77 6.45 16.04 -26.22
CA MET A 77 5.85 15.12 -25.23
C MET A 77 6.80 14.07 -24.62
N TYR A 78 8.09 14.12 -24.94
CA TYR A 78 9.05 13.18 -24.37
C TYR A 78 9.19 13.37 -22.85
N THR A 79 8.87 12.32 -22.09
CA THR A 79 8.97 12.28 -20.63
C THR A 79 9.90 11.15 -20.20
N ASP A 80 10.85 11.44 -19.32
CA ASP A 80 11.77 10.43 -18.80
C ASP A 80 12.41 10.85 -17.47
N GLU A 81 13.17 9.95 -16.85
CA GLU A 81 14.00 10.22 -15.68
C GLU A 81 14.95 11.39 -15.95
N LYS A 82 15.07 12.30 -14.99
CA LYS A 82 15.99 13.45 -15.02
C LYS A 82 17.38 13.14 -15.58
N ARG A 83 17.94 11.97 -15.26
CA ARG A 83 19.30 11.55 -15.69
C ARG A 83 19.44 11.45 -17.21
N VAL A 84 18.36 11.15 -17.93
CA VAL A 84 18.37 11.02 -19.39
C VAL A 84 18.54 12.37 -20.08
N PHE A 85 17.96 13.44 -19.52
CA PHE A 85 18.13 14.80 -20.01
C PHE A 85 19.49 15.40 -19.64
N LEU A 86 20.02 15.06 -18.46
CA LEU A 86 21.28 15.62 -17.96
C LEU A 86 22.54 15.05 -18.62
N THR A 87 22.45 13.84 -19.16
CA THR A 87 23.62 13.14 -19.72
C THR A 87 23.57 13.25 -21.24
N PRO A 88 24.57 13.85 -21.91
CA PRO A 88 24.63 13.86 -23.37
C PRO A 88 24.52 12.44 -23.93
N ALA A 89 23.77 12.25 -25.02
CA ALA A 89 23.59 10.95 -25.66
C ALA A 89 24.93 10.24 -25.96
N GLU A 90 25.99 11.01 -26.24
CA GLU A 90 27.36 10.51 -26.47
C GLU A 90 28.02 9.86 -25.23
N LYS A 91 27.63 10.26 -24.00
CA LYS A 91 28.11 9.64 -22.75
C LYS A 91 27.27 8.43 -22.34
N GLN A 92 26.07 8.30 -22.88
CA GLN A 92 25.24 7.12 -22.70
C GLN A 92 25.57 6.09 -23.79
N LYS A 93 26.56 5.22 -23.54
CA LYS A 93 26.79 3.98 -24.29
C LYS A 93 25.63 2.96 -24.15
N PHE A 94 24.39 3.42 -24.03
CA PHE A 94 23.22 2.56 -23.93
C PHE A 94 22.58 2.48 -25.30
N ALA A 95 22.84 1.41 -26.04
CA ALA A 95 22.10 1.06 -27.26
C ALA A 95 20.57 1.17 -27.06
N ALA A 96 20.09 0.95 -25.83
CA ALA A 96 18.69 1.12 -25.47
C ALA A 96 18.15 2.55 -25.67
N PHE A 97 18.94 3.62 -25.50
CA PHE A 97 18.43 4.99 -25.68
C PHE A 97 18.31 5.37 -27.16
N SER A 98 19.27 4.97 -28.00
CA SER A 98 19.18 5.21 -29.45
C SER A 98 17.94 4.54 -30.04
N ASP A 99 17.65 3.31 -29.59
CA ASP A 99 16.47 2.56 -30.02
C ASP A 99 15.18 3.26 -29.58
N VAL A 100 15.09 3.69 -28.30
CA VAL A 100 13.96 4.48 -27.79
C VAL A 100 13.77 5.74 -28.61
N LYS A 101 14.83 6.50 -28.88
CA LYS A 101 14.74 7.75 -29.64
C LYS A 101 14.23 7.52 -31.06
N ALA A 102 14.82 6.55 -31.77
CA ALA A 102 14.43 6.25 -33.15
C ALA A 102 12.96 5.81 -33.22
N LYS A 103 12.58 4.87 -32.36
CA LYS A 103 11.21 4.35 -32.31
C LYS A 103 10.20 5.37 -31.81
N TYR A 104 10.58 6.24 -30.89
CA TYR A 104 9.72 7.35 -30.46
C TYR A 104 9.44 8.32 -31.60
N LEU A 105 10.46 8.74 -32.37
CA LEU A 105 10.27 9.67 -33.49
C LEU A 105 9.41 9.06 -34.60
N GLU A 106 9.51 7.75 -34.82
CA GLU A 106 8.66 7.01 -35.76
C GLU A 106 7.20 6.91 -35.26
N HIS A 107 7.00 6.57 -33.98
CA HIS A 107 5.69 6.25 -33.41
C HIS A 107 4.88 7.48 -32.97
N ALA A 108 5.55 8.51 -32.44
CA ALA A 108 4.88 9.62 -31.77
C ALA A 108 3.85 10.38 -32.63
N PRO A 109 4.09 10.64 -33.93
CA PRO A 109 3.12 11.31 -34.79
C PRO A 109 1.82 10.52 -35.03
N GLN A 110 1.83 9.21 -34.78
CA GLN A 110 0.69 8.32 -35.05
C GLN A 110 0.04 7.81 -33.75
N SER A 111 0.59 8.15 -32.60
CA SER A 111 0.13 7.62 -31.31
C SER A 111 -1.09 8.38 -30.80
N GLY A 112 -2.26 7.75 -30.89
CA GLY A 112 -3.50 8.26 -30.29
C GLY A 112 -3.36 8.53 -28.79
N PHE A 113 -2.61 7.68 -28.06
CA PHE A 113 -2.38 7.89 -26.62
C PHE A 113 -1.55 9.15 -26.34
N LEU A 114 -0.46 9.40 -27.08
CA LEU A 114 0.34 10.61 -26.89
C LEU A 114 -0.43 11.89 -27.23
N HIS A 115 -1.25 11.86 -28.29
CA HIS A 115 -2.10 12.98 -28.66
C HIS A 115 -3.21 13.24 -27.63
N PHE A 116 -3.81 12.18 -27.09
CA PHE A 116 -4.77 12.28 -26.00
C PHE A 116 -4.12 12.90 -24.76
N MET A 117 -2.99 12.37 -24.31
CA MET A 117 -2.30 12.83 -23.10
C MET A 117 -1.77 14.27 -23.22
N GLN A 118 -1.44 14.74 -24.43
CA GLN A 118 -0.96 16.11 -24.65
C GLN A 118 -1.93 17.18 -24.15
N GLN A 119 -3.24 16.90 -24.19
CA GLN A 119 -4.27 17.85 -23.75
C GLN A 119 -4.37 17.97 -22.22
N TYR A 120 -3.84 16.99 -21.49
CA TYR A 120 -4.02 16.84 -20.03
C TYR A 120 -2.68 16.75 -19.29
N THR A 121 -1.57 17.04 -19.95
CA THR A 121 -0.24 16.99 -19.32
C THR A 121 0.21 18.38 -18.94
N GLU A 122 0.31 18.62 -17.64
CA GLU A 122 0.86 19.84 -17.07
C GLU A 122 2.31 19.62 -16.62
N TYR A 123 3.18 20.57 -16.94
CA TYR A 123 4.57 20.54 -16.50
C TYR A 123 5.05 21.96 -16.13
N PRO A 124 5.63 22.15 -14.93
CA PRO A 124 5.85 21.16 -13.86
C PRO A 124 4.55 20.70 -13.21
N ALA A 125 4.45 19.41 -12.86
CA ALA A 125 3.27 18.89 -12.15
C ALA A 125 3.20 19.43 -10.73
N GLU A 126 2.00 19.84 -10.31
CA GLU A 126 1.74 20.43 -8.98
C GLU A 126 0.75 19.61 -8.15
N ASP A 127 0.16 18.56 -8.73
CA ASP A 127 -0.74 17.62 -8.06
C ASP A 127 -0.45 16.15 -8.46
N ILE A 128 -1.10 15.22 -7.78
CA ILE A 128 -0.93 13.78 -8.01
C ILE A 128 -1.45 13.35 -9.40
N PRO A 129 -2.65 13.74 -9.87
CA PRO A 129 -3.13 13.44 -11.23
C PRO A 129 -2.14 13.84 -12.34
N SER A 130 -1.60 15.05 -12.29
CA SER A 130 -0.63 15.56 -13.26
C SER A 130 0.68 14.77 -13.18
N GLN A 131 1.12 14.43 -11.97
CA GLN A 131 2.31 13.60 -11.80
C GLN A 131 2.11 12.17 -12.30
N LEU A 132 0.91 11.59 -12.14
CA LEU A 132 0.55 10.30 -12.72
C LEU A 132 0.59 10.35 -14.25
N ASN A 133 0.04 11.41 -14.87
CA ASN A 133 0.11 11.61 -16.32
C ASN A 133 1.55 11.60 -16.84
N LEU A 134 2.48 12.27 -16.14
CA LEU A 134 3.90 12.24 -16.49
C LEU A 134 4.50 10.83 -16.39
N HIS A 135 4.14 10.05 -15.36
CA HIS A 135 4.61 8.67 -15.22
C HIS A 135 4.01 7.73 -16.26
N PHE A 136 2.75 7.92 -16.65
CA PHE A 136 2.13 7.17 -17.74
C PHE A 136 2.80 7.46 -19.07
N LEU A 137 3.09 8.74 -19.36
CA LEU A 137 3.88 9.10 -20.54
C LEU A 137 5.26 8.46 -20.53
N ALA A 138 6.00 8.58 -19.43
CA ALA A 138 7.32 7.96 -19.33
C ALA A 138 7.26 6.44 -19.55
N THR A 139 6.27 5.77 -18.94
CA THR A 139 6.10 4.32 -19.08
C THR A 139 5.73 3.92 -20.50
N TYR A 140 4.75 4.58 -21.10
CA TYR A 140 4.32 4.33 -22.48
C TYR A 140 5.49 4.49 -23.45
N ILE A 141 6.28 5.55 -23.30
CA ILE A 141 7.48 5.79 -24.13
C ILE A 141 8.50 4.66 -24.01
N GLN A 142 8.74 4.14 -22.79
CA GLN A 142 9.66 3.02 -22.60
C GLN A 142 9.13 1.69 -23.16
N LEU A 143 7.83 1.60 -23.47
CA LEU A 143 7.19 0.41 -24.06
C LEU A 143 7.14 0.44 -25.59
N ILE A 144 7.38 1.58 -26.23
CA ILE A 144 7.37 1.71 -27.70
C ILE A 144 8.39 0.78 -28.38
N PRO A 145 9.65 0.66 -27.92
CA PRO A 145 10.61 -0.27 -28.53
C PRO A 145 10.14 -1.72 -28.46
N GLU A 146 10.69 -2.54 -29.35
CA GLU A 146 10.50 -3.99 -29.31
C GLU A 146 10.97 -4.59 -27.99
N LYS A 147 10.35 -5.70 -27.58
CA LYS A 147 10.56 -6.31 -26.25
C LYS A 147 12.04 -6.50 -25.89
N TYR A 148 12.88 -6.90 -26.84
CA TYR A 148 14.30 -7.15 -26.62
C TYR A 148 15.16 -5.88 -26.47
N SER A 149 14.71 -4.74 -27.00
CA SER A 149 15.37 -3.44 -26.84
C SER A 149 14.93 -2.68 -25.59
N ARG A 150 13.90 -3.16 -24.89
CA ARG A 150 13.39 -2.53 -23.68
C ARG A 150 14.37 -2.66 -22.52
N ASN A 151 14.33 -1.68 -21.61
CA ASN A 151 14.98 -1.78 -20.31
C ASN A 151 13.94 -2.18 -19.25
N PRO A 152 13.70 -3.49 -19.02
CA PRO A 152 12.63 -3.96 -18.13
C PRO A 152 12.80 -3.43 -16.70
N GLU A 153 14.04 -3.25 -16.24
CA GLU A 153 14.33 -2.71 -14.91
C GLU A 153 13.86 -1.26 -14.76
N LYS A 154 14.04 -0.44 -15.79
CA LYS A 154 13.57 0.94 -15.79
C LYS A 154 12.05 0.99 -15.82
N ILE A 155 11.42 0.19 -16.69
CA ILE A 155 9.95 0.10 -16.79
C ILE A 155 9.36 -0.33 -15.44
N ALA A 156 9.92 -1.36 -14.81
CA ALA A 156 9.50 -1.82 -13.49
C ALA A 156 9.56 -0.71 -12.43
N ARG A 157 10.65 0.08 -12.40
CA ARG A 157 10.78 1.20 -11.45
C ARG A 157 9.76 2.31 -11.71
N ILE A 158 9.40 2.59 -12.96
CA ILE A 158 8.40 3.62 -13.27
C ILE A 158 7.01 3.13 -12.83
N TYR A 159 6.64 1.88 -13.12
CA TYR A 159 5.39 1.28 -12.61
C TYR A 159 5.34 1.26 -11.07
N LEU A 160 6.46 0.97 -10.42
CA LEU A 160 6.55 1.03 -8.97
C LEU A 160 6.28 2.46 -8.45
N ARG A 161 6.82 3.48 -9.11
CA ARG A 161 6.52 4.89 -8.78
C ARG A 161 5.07 5.29 -9.04
N ILE A 162 4.45 4.74 -10.09
CA ILE A 162 3.00 4.90 -10.33
C ILE A 162 2.23 4.34 -9.12
N SER A 163 2.60 3.15 -8.63
CA SER A 163 1.96 2.57 -7.45
C SER A 163 2.12 3.44 -6.21
N TRP A 164 3.26 4.11 -6.05
CA TRP A 164 3.50 5.06 -4.95
C TRP A 164 2.60 6.29 -5.05
N LEU A 165 2.37 6.81 -6.25
CA LEU A 165 1.46 7.96 -6.45
C LEU A 165 0.01 7.60 -6.15
N TYR A 166 -0.45 6.41 -6.54
CA TYR A 166 -1.76 5.90 -6.12
C TYR A 166 -1.83 5.76 -4.59
N ARG A 167 -0.78 5.20 -3.98
CA ARG A 167 -0.68 5.07 -2.54
C ARG A 167 -0.74 6.42 -1.84
N MET A 168 -0.09 7.45 -2.38
CA MET A 168 -0.13 8.81 -1.83
C MET A 168 -1.50 9.47 -2.01
N ALA A 169 -2.18 9.22 -3.12
CA ALA A 169 -3.55 9.70 -3.30
C ALA A 169 -4.55 9.02 -2.35
N ASN A 170 -4.29 7.77 -2.01
CA ASN A 170 -5.10 6.99 -1.08
C ASN A 170 -4.68 7.17 0.39
N LYS A 171 -3.45 7.63 0.65
CA LYS A 171 -2.95 7.91 2.00
C LYS A 171 -3.29 9.35 2.33
N ASP A 172 -4.12 9.52 3.35
CA ASP A 172 -4.24 10.79 4.06
C ASP A 172 -2.90 11.08 4.75
N GLU A 173 -2.03 11.85 4.08
CA GLU A 173 -0.64 12.06 4.52
C GLU A 173 -0.51 12.82 5.86
N THR A 174 -1.62 13.20 6.51
CA THR A 174 -1.55 14.11 7.68
C THR A 174 -2.43 13.81 8.88
N ASP A 175 -3.26 12.76 8.93
CA ASP A 175 -4.10 12.65 10.13
C ASP A 175 -4.60 11.25 10.52
N TYR A 176 -3.69 10.27 10.59
CA TYR A 176 -3.96 9.03 11.34
C TYR A 176 -4.54 9.35 12.74
N ASN A 177 -4.09 10.43 13.36
CA ASN A 177 -4.59 10.87 14.65
C ASN A 177 -6.05 11.34 14.58
N THR A 178 -6.45 12.14 13.59
CA THR A 178 -7.85 12.56 13.47
C THR A 178 -8.78 11.45 12.97
N GLU A 179 -8.37 10.62 12.00
CA GLU A 179 -9.19 9.47 11.59
C GLU A 179 -9.39 8.51 12.76
N GLN A 180 -8.31 8.21 13.51
CA GLN A 180 -8.38 7.41 14.71
C GLN A 180 -9.21 8.09 15.80
N ALA A 181 -9.07 9.41 16.01
CA ALA A 181 -9.88 10.13 16.98
C ALA A 181 -11.38 10.11 16.62
N ILE A 182 -11.72 10.15 15.33
CA ILE A 182 -13.11 9.98 14.86
C ILE A 182 -13.60 8.55 15.12
N LYS A 183 -12.76 7.53 14.89
CA LYS A 183 -13.09 6.13 15.24
C LYS A 183 -13.29 5.97 16.74
N ASP A 184 -12.33 6.43 17.54
CA ASP A 184 -12.38 6.42 19.00
C ASP A 184 -13.63 7.15 19.50
N TYR A 185 -13.99 8.28 18.89
CA TYR A 185 -15.22 9.00 19.19
C TYR A 185 -16.48 8.12 19.03
N PHE A 186 -16.59 7.38 17.92
CA PHE A 186 -17.72 6.49 17.69
C PHE A 186 -17.71 5.27 18.62
N GLU A 187 -16.55 4.73 18.95
CA GLU A 187 -16.42 3.66 19.95
C GLU A 187 -16.87 4.12 21.34
N GLN A 188 -16.45 5.32 21.77
CA GLN A 188 -16.92 5.91 23.03
C GLN A 188 -18.42 6.20 23.01
N HIS A 189 -18.96 6.64 21.87
CA HIS A 189 -20.40 6.84 21.70
C HIS A 189 -21.17 5.52 21.85
N GLU A 190 -20.72 4.44 21.22
CA GLU A 190 -21.34 3.11 21.34
C GLU A 190 -21.35 2.59 22.78
N LEU A 191 -20.24 2.79 23.51
CA LEU A 191 -20.15 2.46 24.93
C LEU A 191 -21.16 3.26 25.77
N ILE A 192 -21.24 4.58 25.57
CA ILE A 192 -22.20 5.44 26.29
C ILE A 192 -23.64 5.00 25.96
N GLN A 193 -23.95 4.78 24.69
CA GLN A 193 -25.27 4.33 24.26
C GLN A 193 -25.64 2.99 24.92
N SER A 194 -24.71 2.03 24.92
CA SER A 194 -24.90 0.73 25.59
C SER A 194 -25.16 0.89 27.09
N HIS A 195 -24.40 1.74 27.79
CA HIS A 195 -24.62 2.00 29.21
C HIS A 195 -25.98 2.64 29.49
N VAL A 196 -26.42 3.60 28.68
CA VAL A 196 -27.72 4.26 28.82
C VAL A 196 -28.85 3.25 28.58
N MET A 197 -28.76 2.43 27.53
CA MET A 197 -29.76 1.40 27.23
C MET A 197 -29.82 0.31 28.31
N ASN A 198 -28.68 -0.15 28.81
CA ASN A 198 -28.63 -1.13 29.91
C ASN A 198 -29.20 -0.56 31.21
N THR A 199 -28.95 0.72 31.49
CA THR A 199 -29.52 1.39 32.67
C THR A 199 -31.03 1.47 32.57
N LEU A 200 -31.57 1.87 31.41
CA LEU A 200 -33.01 1.89 31.16
C LEU A 200 -33.62 0.49 31.36
N HIS A 201 -33.01 -0.53 30.76
CA HIS A 201 -33.47 -1.92 30.89
C HIS A 201 -33.45 -2.44 32.33
N ASN A 202 -32.42 -2.09 33.11
CA ASN A 202 -32.33 -2.47 34.52
C ASN A 202 -33.43 -1.82 35.36
N VAL A 203 -33.75 -0.55 35.09
CA VAL A 203 -34.85 0.17 35.74
C VAL A 203 -36.21 -0.46 35.40
N GLU A 204 -36.42 -0.83 34.14
CA GLU A 204 -37.62 -1.56 33.70
C GLU A 204 -37.75 -2.93 34.39
N ASN A 205 -36.68 -3.72 34.42
CA ASN A 205 -36.66 -5.03 35.08
C ASN A 205 -36.91 -4.93 36.59
N MET A 206 -36.35 -3.91 37.25
CA MET A 206 -36.62 -3.65 38.66
C MET A 206 -38.09 -3.31 38.90
N ASN A 207 -38.69 -2.49 38.03
CA ASN A 207 -40.10 -2.15 38.09
C ASN A 207 -41.01 -3.38 37.90
N LEU A 208 -40.71 -4.22 36.91
CA LEU A 208 -41.42 -5.48 36.66
C LEU A 208 -41.30 -6.45 37.85
N TRP A 209 -40.11 -6.55 38.45
CA TRP A 209 -39.90 -7.35 39.65
C TRP A 209 -40.72 -6.83 40.84
N LEU A 210 -40.77 -5.52 41.05
CA LEU A 210 -41.60 -4.90 42.10
C LEU A 210 -43.09 -5.18 41.86
N GLU A 211 -43.56 -5.07 40.62
CA GLU A 211 -44.94 -5.39 40.23
C GLU A 211 -45.30 -6.84 40.58
N GLU A 212 -44.38 -7.77 40.31
CA GLU A 212 -44.52 -9.18 40.65
C GLU A 212 -44.57 -9.41 42.17
N GLN A 213 -43.77 -8.67 42.96
CA GLN A 213 -43.85 -8.76 44.43
C GLN A 213 -45.20 -8.25 44.97
N VAL A 214 -45.77 -7.21 44.36
CA VAL A 214 -47.10 -6.67 44.71
C VAL A 214 -48.21 -7.63 44.31
N LYS A 215 -48.11 -8.31 43.16
CA LYS A 215 -49.13 -9.27 42.69
C LYS A 215 -49.05 -10.62 43.42
N ASN A 216 -47.84 -11.18 43.53
CA ASN A 216 -47.60 -12.57 43.85
C ASN A 216 -46.79 -12.77 45.15
N GLY A 217 -46.70 -11.75 46.01
CA GLY A 217 -46.01 -11.84 47.30
C GLY A 217 -46.38 -13.08 48.12
N LYS A 218 -45.35 -13.75 48.66
CA LYS A 218 -45.43 -15.09 49.30
C LYS A 218 -46.41 -15.19 50.47
N THR A 219 -46.65 -14.08 51.16
CA THR A 219 -47.64 -13.99 52.26
C THR A 219 -48.43 -12.69 52.12
N PRO A 220 -49.66 -12.63 52.65
CA PRO A 220 -50.45 -11.39 52.66
C PRO A 220 -49.73 -10.21 53.33
N ALA A 221 -48.97 -10.46 54.39
CA ALA A 221 -48.20 -9.42 55.09
C ALA A 221 -47.10 -8.82 54.21
N VAL A 222 -46.36 -9.64 53.46
CA VAL A 222 -45.33 -9.17 52.52
C VAL A 222 -45.95 -8.43 51.35
N ARG A 223 -47.09 -8.91 50.84
CA ARG A 223 -47.82 -8.23 49.75
C ARG A 223 -48.27 -6.83 50.16
N ASN A 224 -48.88 -6.71 51.35
CA ASN A 224 -49.36 -5.44 51.87
C ASN A 224 -48.21 -4.44 52.10
N LEU A 225 -47.01 -4.91 52.51
CA LEU A 225 -45.83 -4.06 52.65
C LEU A 225 -45.38 -3.45 51.32
N TRP A 226 -45.28 -4.24 50.26
CA TRP A 226 -44.92 -3.70 48.94
C TRP A 226 -46.02 -2.81 48.37
N GLN A 227 -47.27 -3.20 48.58
CA GLN A 227 -48.43 -2.45 48.10
C GLN A 227 -48.55 -1.08 48.77
N SER A 228 -48.18 -0.93 50.05
CA SER A 228 -48.24 0.36 50.75
C SER A 228 -47.23 1.39 50.22
N HIS A 229 -46.16 0.95 49.55
CA HIS A 229 -45.14 1.82 48.94
C HIS A 229 -45.19 1.83 47.41
N TRP A 230 -46.18 1.16 46.79
CA TRP A 230 -46.22 0.99 45.34
C TRP A 230 -46.29 2.32 44.58
N GLU A 231 -47.09 3.27 45.05
CA GLU A 231 -47.20 4.59 44.42
C GLU A 231 -45.89 5.38 44.48
N GLU A 232 -45.15 5.29 45.59
CA GLU A 232 -43.83 5.89 45.74
C GLU A 232 -42.83 5.28 44.76
N PHE A 233 -42.80 3.94 44.63
CA PHE A 233 -41.95 3.26 43.64
C PHE A 233 -42.31 3.62 42.21
N GLN A 234 -43.61 3.71 41.88
CA GLN A 234 -44.07 4.13 40.56
C GLN A 234 -43.68 5.58 40.25
N GLN A 235 -43.75 6.47 41.24
CA GLN A 235 -43.31 7.85 41.07
C GLN A 235 -41.80 7.94 40.83
N ILE A 236 -41.00 7.15 41.54
CA ILE A 236 -39.55 7.06 41.32
C ILE A 236 -39.26 6.51 39.92
N TYR A 237 -39.90 5.42 39.51
CA TYR A 237 -39.75 4.83 38.18
C TYR A 237 -40.04 5.84 37.07
N ARG A 238 -41.21 6.51 37.12
CA ARG A 238 -41.60 7.55 36.15
C ARG A 238 -40.60 8.69 36.12
N THR A 239 -40.17 9.15 37.29
CA THR A 239 -39.17 10.21 37.38
C THR A 239 -37.88 9.78 36.68
N ILE A 240 -37.38 8.55 36.92
CA ILE A 240 -36.18 8.06 36.27
C ILE A 240 -36.38 7.98 34.75
N THR A 241 -37.47 7.38 34.26
CA THR A 241 -37.72 7.26 32.82
C THR A 241 -37.87 8.61 32.13
N ASP A 242 -38.56 9.57 32.76
CA ASP A 242 -38.73 10.93 32.23
C ASP A 242 -37.39 11.67 32.09
N HIS A 243 -36.40 11.36 32.95
CA HIS A 243 -35.04 11.92 32.83
C HIS A 243 -34.17 11.15 31.82
N MET A 244 -34.50 9.90 31.50
CA MET A 244 -33.75 9.09 30.52
C MET A 244 -34.02 9.55 29.07
N ASP A 245 -35.21 10.04 28.76
CA ASP A 245 -35.56 10.53 27.42
C ASP A 245 -34.66 11.70 26.96
N PRO A 246 -34.46 12.78 27.74
CA PRO A 246 -33.49 13.82 27.41
C PRO A 246 -32.04 13.31 27.27
N ILE A 247 -31.64 12.31 28.06
CA ILE A 247 -30.30 11.72 27.99
C ILE A 247 -30.14 10.96 26.66
N LEU A 248 -31.12 10.15 26.27
CA LEU A 248 -31.13 9.44 24.98
C LEU A 248 -31.09 10.43 23.81
N ALA A 249 -31.88 11.51 23.88
CA ALA A 249 -31.85 12.57 22.88
C ALA A 249 -30.47 13.24 22.78
N ALA A 250 -29.82 13.51 23.92
CA ALA A 250 -28.47 14.05 23.95
C ALA A 250 -27.44 13.08 23.33
N VAL A 251 -27.50 11.78 23.67
CA VAL A 251 -26.63 10.75 23.08
C VAL A 251 -26.82 10.65 21.57
N GLN A 252 -28.05 10.75 21.06
CA GLN A 252 -28.33 10.77 19.62
C GLN A 252 -27.81 12.05 18.95
N HIS A 253 -27.85 13.18 19.66
CA HIS A 253 -27.28 14.43 19.18
C HIS A 253 -25.75 14.34 19.05
N TYR A 254 -25.06 13.74 20.03
CA TYR A 254 -23.63 13.43 19.92
C TYR A 254 -23.34 12.59 18.66
N PHE A 255 -24.05 11.49 18.43
CA PHE A 255 -23.88 10.69 17.21
C PHE A 255 -23.96 11.53 15.92
N THR A 256 -24.97 12.41 15.86
CA THR A 256 -25.18 13.29 14.70
C THR A 256 -24.02 14.25 14.51
N LEU A 257 -23.48 14.83 15.58
CA LEU A 257 -22.30 15.69 15.54
C LEU A 257 -21.06 14.91 15.04
N GLY A 258 -20.84 13.69 15.54
CA GLY A 258 -19.79 12.81 15.04
C GLY A 258 -19.90 12.52 13.55
N LYS A 259 -21.12 12.33 13.04
CA LYS A 259 -21.36 12.15 11.59
C LYS A 259 -21.05 13.41 10.79
N THR A 260 -21.38 14.59 11.29
CA THR A 260 -21.00 15.85 10.66
C THR A 260 -19.48 16.01 10.60
N LEU A 261 -18.78 15.75 11.71
CA LEU A 261 -17.30 15.80 11.77
C LEU A 261 -16.67 14.81 10.78
N GLN A 262 -17.19 13.57 10.72
CA GLN A 262 -16.75 12.57 9.76
C GLN A 262 -16.92 13.07 8.31
N GLN A 263 -18.07 13.66 7.97
CA GLN A 263 -18.31 14.20 6.63
C GLN A 263 -17.41 15.40 6.29
N GLU A 264 -17.14 16.27 7.25
CA GLU A 264 -16.20 17.40 7.07
C GLU A 264 -14.78 16.90 6.88
N TYR A 265 -14.36 15.92 7.68
CA TYR A 265 -13.08 15.24 7.52
C TYR A 265 -12.94 14.62 6.12
N GLU A 266 -13.94 13.85 5.68
CA GLU A 266 -13.99 13.24 4.35
C GLU A 266 -13.96 14.29 3.22
N LYS A 267 -14.54 15.48 3.43
CA LYS A 267 -14.48 16.58 2.47
C LYS A 267 -13.09 17.21 2.36
N LEU A 268 -12.37 17.29 3.47
CA LEU A 268 -10.99 17.80 3.52
C LEU A 268 -9.99 16.79 2.95
N HIS A 269 -10.28 15.51 3.13
CA HIS A 269 -9.42 14.38 2.75
C HIS A 269 -9.97 13.64 1.53
N LYS A 270 -10.49 14.40 0.56
CA LYS A 270 -10.91 13.79 -0.70
C LYS A 270 -9.69 13.32 -1.44
N ASN A 271 -9.63 12.00 -1.66
CA ASN A 271 -8.69 11.40 -2.59
C ASN A 271 -8.71 12.19 -3.91
N PRO A 272 -7.58 12.80 -4.33
CA PRO A 272 -7.56 13.68 -5.49
C PRO A 272 -7.95 12.97 -6.80
N LEU A 273 -7.92 11.63 -6.83
CA LEU A 273 -8.32 10.84 -7.98
C LEU A 273 -9.85 10.72 -8.13
N ASN A 274 -10.60 10.99 -7.06
CA ASN A 274 -12.07 10.98 -7.06
C ASN A 274 -12.67 12.37 -7.34
N LEU A 275 -11.84 13.41 -7.45
CA LEU A 275 -12.28 14.76 -7.80
C LEU A 275 -12.48 14.89 -9.32
N PRO A 276 -13.40 15.75 -9.77
CA PRO A 276 -13.52 16.09 -11.19
C PRO A 276 -12.18 16.50 -11.78
N TYR A 277 -11.87 15.97 -12.97
CA TYR A 277 -10.58 16.19 -13.62
C TYR A 277 -10.82 16.76 -15.03
N HIS A 278 -10.55 18.06 -15.19
CA HIS A 278 -10.93 18.83 -16.37
C HIS A 278 -12.44 18.67 -16.71
N GLY A 279 -12.77 17.92 -17.77
CA GLY A 279 -14.14 17.64 -18.21
C GLY A 279 -14.66 16.25 -17.81
N PHE A 280 -13.90 15.49 -17.02
CA PHE A 280 -14.27 14.15 -16.57
C PHE A 280 -14.82 14.19 -15.14
N GLU A 281 -15.76 13.29 -14.84
CA GLU A 281 -16.38 13.16 -13.50
C GLU A 281 -15.35 12.87 -12.41
N SER A 282 -14.28 12.16 -12.76
CA SER A 282 -13.15 11.86 -11.87
C SER A 282 -11.87 11.61 -12.68
N TYR A 283 -10.72 11.57 -12.02
CA TYR A 283 -9.49 11.11 -12.66
C TYR A 283 -9.58 9.65 -13.10
N HIS A 284 -10.28 8.79 -12.35
CA HIS A 284 -10.54 7.41 -12.77
C HIS A 284 -11.34 7.35 -14.08
N ALA A 285 -12.35 8.21 -14.27
CA ALA A 285 -13.09 8.29 -15.53
C ALA A 285 -12.18 8.71 -16.70
N PHE A 286 -11.29 9.68 -16.47
CA PHE A 286 -10.24 10.05 -17.43
C PHE A 286 -9.35 8.85 -17.80
N LEU A 287 -8.91 8.05 -16.84
CA LEU A 287 -8.08 6.88 -17.11
C LEU A 287 -8.81 5.78 -17.89
N GLN A 288 -10.12 5.61 -17.68
CA GLN A 288 -10.93 4.69 -18.51
C GLN A 288 -11.00 5.16 -19.97
N GLU A 289 -11.09 6.48 -20.20
CA GLU A 289 -11.01 7.03 -21.55
C GLU A 289 -9.61 6.79 -22.16
N ALA A 290 -8.55 7.05 -21.39
CA ALA A 290 -7.17 6.84 -21.80
C ALA A 290 -6.88 5.37 -22.18
N ARG A 291 -7.52 4.41 -21.51
CA ARG A 291 -7.40 2.97 -21.81
C ARG A 291 -7.86 2.58 -23.20
N LYS A 292 -8.74 3.37 -23.84
CA LYS A 292 -9.13 3.13 -25.24
C LYS A 292 -7.93 3.24 -26.19
N PHE A 293 -6.94 4.06 -25.83
CA PHE A 293 -5.70 4.24 -26.60
C PHE A 293 -4.53 3.41 -26.08
N TRP A 294 -4.53 3.06 -24.78
CA TRP A 294 -3.54 2.18 -24.17
C TRP A 294 -4.21 1.20 -23.19
N PRO A 295 -4.66 0.02 -23.66
CA PRO A 295 -5.42 -0.93 -22.85
C PRO A 295 -4.69 -1.45 -21.61
N GLU A 296 -3.36 -1.42 -21.60
CA GLU A 296 -2.54 -1.88 -20.47
C GLU A 296 -2.28 -0.79 -19.41
N LEU A 297 -2.84 0.41 -19.55
CA LEU A 297 -2.70 1.51 -18.59
C LEU A 297 -3.23 1.08 -17.20
N PRO A 298 -2.39 1.13 -16.14
CA PRO A 298 -2.83 0.76 -14.80
C PRO A 298 -3.67 1.89 -14.16
N ILE A 299 -4.85 1.55 -13.64
CA ILE A 299 -5.82 2.51 -13.08
C ILE A 299 -5.86 2.55 -11.55
N ASN A 300 -5.04 1.74 -10.89
CA ASN A 300 -4.94 1.65 -9.45
C ASN A 300 -3.56 1.14 -9.01
N GLU A 301 -3.30 1.16 -7.69
CA GLU A 301 -2.02 0.70 -7.11
C GLU A 301 -1.74 -0.77 -7.45
N SER A 302 -2.74 -1.65 -7.32
CA SER A 302 -2.60 -3.10 -7.52
C SER A 302 -2.14 -3.44 -8.94
N GLU A 303 -2.79 -2.90 -9.96
CA GLU A 303 -2.41 -3.11 -11.35
C GLU A 303 -1.01 -2.55 -11.66
N ALA A 304 -0.65 -1.39 -11.10
CA ALA A 304 0.68 -0.83 -11.25
C ALA A 304 1.75 -1.73 -10.61
N ILE A 305 1.49 -2.29 -9.42
CA ILE A 305 2.38 -3.27 -8.78
C ILE A 305 2.48 -4.54 -9.61
N GLN A 306 1.37 -5.08 -10.13
CA GLN A 306 1.38 -6.27 -10.99
C GLN A 306 2.27 -6.06 -12.23
N LYS A 307 2.16 -4.91 -12.89
CA LYS A 307 3.03 -4.54 -14.02
C LYS A 307 4.49 -4.39 -13.58
N ALA A 308 4.76 -3.77 -12.43
CA ALA A 308 6.13 -3.69 -11.88
C ALA A 308 6.73 -5.09 -11.64
N VAL A 309 5.97 -5.99 -11.01
CA VAL A 309 6.35 -7.39 -10.77
C VAL A 309 6.64 -8.10 -12.09
N GLN A 310 5.77 -7.97 -13.09
CA GLN A 310 5.98 -8.55 -14.42
C GLN A 310 7.34 -8.14 -15.00
N PHE A 311 7.66 -6.84 -15.02
CA PHE A 311 8.93 -6.38 -15.58
C PHE A 311 10.13 -6.75 -14.71
N TYR A 312 10.02 -6.80 -13.38
CA TYR A 312 11.09 -7.35 -12.54
C TYR A 312 11.32 -8.84 -12.79
N LYS A 313 10.27 -9.63 -13.07
CA LYS A 313 10.39 -11.02 -13.51
C LYS A 313 11.14 -11.13 -14.85
N GLU A 314 10.96 -10.19 -15.77
CA GLU A 314 11.76 -10.13 -17.00
C GLU A 314 13.24 -9.81 -16.71
N VAL A 315 13.53 -8.92 -15.75
CA VAL A 315 14.92 -8.60 -15.35
C VAL A 315 15.68 -9.84 -14.91
N ILE A 316 15.05 -10.74 -14.13
CA ILE A 316 15.69 -11.97 -13.65
C ILE A 316 15.85 -13.03 -14.76
N GLN A 317 15.04 -12.97 -15.82
CA GLN A 317 15.10 -13.92 -16.94
C GLN A 317 16.17 -13.55 -17.97
N TYR A 318 16.26 -12.28 -18.36
CA TYR A 318 17.14 -11.83 -19.45
C TYR A 318 18.58 -11.56 -19.03
N LYS A 319 18.85 -11.35 -17.73
CA LYS A 319 20.20 -11.08 -17.23
C LYS A 319 20.70 -12.29 -16.45
N LEU A 320 21.39 -13.22 -17.12
CA LEU A 320 22.24 -14.21 -16.45
C LEU A 320 23.25 -13.45 -15.57
N TYR A 321 23.04 -13.54 -14.26
CA TYR A 321 23.61 -12.67 -13.22
C TYR A 321 25.08 -12.92 -12.92
N ASP A 322 25.90 -13.27 -13.91
CA ASP A 322 27.23 -13.82 -13.65
C ASP A 322 28.14 -12.87 -12.84
N ASN A 323 27.85 -11.57 -12.77
CA ASN A 323 28.66 -10.62 -11.99
C ASN A 323 27.90 -9.58 -11.12
N GLN A 324 26.56 -9.64 -11.00
CA GLN A 324 25.80 -8.61 -10.25
C GLN A 324 24.90 -9.19 -9.14
N LEU A 325 25.49 -9.97 -8.25
CA LEU A 325 24.81 -10.61 -7.12
C LEU A 325 23.90 -9.66 -6.32
N SER A 326 24.39 -8.48 -5.92
CA SER A 326 23.60 -7.53 -5.12
C SER A 326 22.37 -7.04 -5.88
N LYS A 327 22.47 -6.90 -7.20
CA LYS A 327 21.35 -6.51 -8.06
C LYS A 327 20.32 -7.64 -8.18
N MET A 328 20.79 -8.87 -8.36
CA MET A 328 19.92 -10.06 -8.33
C MET A 328 19.15 -10.10 -7.00
N PHE A 329 19.86 -10.07 -5.88
CA PHE A 329 19.27 -10.10 -4.54
C PHE A 329 18.21 -9.00 -4.37
N ASN A 330 18.53 -7.75 -4.72
CA ASN A 330 17.57 -6.64 -4.62
C ASN A 330 16.37 -6.80 -5.55
N THR A 331 16.56 -7.38 -6.75
CA THR A 331 15.46 -7.63 -7.69
C THR A 331 14.51 -8.70 -7.15
N PHE A 332 15.03 -9.81 -6.63
CA PHE A 332 14.21 -10.82 -5.97
C PHE A 332 13.49 -10.27 -4.74
N LYS A 333 14.21 -9.53 -3.87
CA LYS A 333 13.62 -8.88 -2.69
C LYS A 333 12.45 -7.98 -3.10
N MET A 334 12.61 -7.21 -4.18
CA MET A 334 11.53 -6.37 -4.72
C MET A 334 10.34 -7.22 -5.19
N ILE A 335 10.56 -8.29 -5.97
CA ILE A 335 9.47 -9.17 -6.42
C ILE A 335 8.71 -9.77 -5.21
N ILE A 336 9.44 -10.25 -4.20
CA ILE A 336 8.86 -10.84 -2.98
C ILE A 336 7.95 -9.83 -2.28
N HIS A 337 8.47 -8.64 -1.96
CA HIS A 337 7.70 -7.61 -1.26
C HIS A 337 6.52 -7.08 -2.05
N LEU A 338 6.66 -6.92 -3.37
CA LEU A 338 5.56 -6.49 -4.22
C LEU A 338 4.45 -7.55 -4.29
N ASN A 339 4.77 -8.84 -4.27
CA ASN A 339 3.76 -9.89 -4.17
C ASN A 339 3.11 -9.95 -2.79
N GLU A 340 3.85 -9.71 -1.69
CA GLU A 340 3.23 -9.56 -0.35
C GLU A 340 2.21 -8.41 -0.34
N ARG A 341 2.52 -7.30 -1.02
CA ARG A 341 1.64 -6.13 -1.11
C ARG A 341 0.40 -6.38 -1.97
N LEU A 342 0.47 -7.32 -2.91
CA LEU A 342 -0.66 -7.84 -3.67
C LEU A 342 -1.42 -8.95 -2.92
N GLU A 343 -1.05 -9.25 -1.67
CA GLU A 343 -1.53 -10.40 -0.90
C GLU A 343 -1.31 -11.76 -1.61
N ASN A 344 -0.42 -11.81 -2.61
CA ASN A 344 -0.04 -13.03 -3.31
C ASN A 344 1.15 -13.71 -2.61
N TYR A 345 0.89 -14.19 -1.40
CA TYR A 345 1.91 -14.83 -0.56
C TYR A 345 2.48 -16.11 -1.17
N ALA A 346 1.71 -16.83 -2.00
CA ALA A 346 2.18 -18.01 -2.71
C ALA A 346 3.31 -17.69 -3.70
N GLU A 347 3.14 -16.67 -4.55
CA GLU A 347 4.21 -16.22 -5.44
C GLU A 347 5.37 -15.59 -4.67
N SER A 348 5.08 -14.83 -3.60
CA SER A 348 6.13 -14.28 -2.74
C SER A 348 7.05 -15.37 -2.17
N LEU A 349 6.46 -16.43 -1.60
CA LEU A 349 7.19 -17.56 -1.02
C LEU A 349 7.98 -18.35 -2.08
N LYS A 350 7.39 -18.54 -3.26
CA LYS A 350 8.08 -19.15 -4.41
C LYS A 350 9.35 -18.38 -4.79
N TYR A 351 9.29 -17.05 -4.85
CA TYR A 351 10.47 -16.23 -5.16
C TYR A 351 11.48 -16.16 -4.02
N ALA A 352 11.05 -16.20 -2.76
CA ALA A 352 11.94 -16.31 -1.60
C ALA A 352 12.78 -17.62 -1.67
N ARG A 353 12.11 -18.74 -1.94
CA ARG A 353 12.78 -20.05 -2.13
C ARG A 353 13.69 -20.07 -3.34
N LEU A 354 13.27 -19.47 -4.46
CA LEU A 354 14.10 -19.37 -5.66
C LEU A 354 15.37 -18.54 -5.39
N LEU A 355 15.26 -17.43 -4.66
CA LEU A 355 16.40 -16.62 -4.24
C LEU A 355 17.39 -17.44 -3.39
N GLN A 356 16.91 -18.18 -2.39
CA GLN A 356 17.78 -19.04 -1.57
C GLN A 356 18.53 -20.08 -2.42
N ARG A 357 17.83 -20.76 -3.34
CA ARG A 357 18.46 -21.74 -4.24
C ARG A 357 19.57 -21.10 -5.08
N HIS A 358 19.32 -19.93 -5.65
CA HIS A 358 20.35 -19.20 -6.41
C HIS A 358 21.55 -18.81 -5.54
N LEU A 359 21.30 -18.32 -4.32
CA LEU A 359 22.37 -17.96 -3.38
C LEU A 359 23.18 -19.19 -2.95
N GLN A 360 22.54 -20.34 -2.70
CA GLN A 360 23.21 -21.57 -2.32
C GLN A 360 24.08 -22.11 -3.46
N VAL A 361 23.58 -22.10 -4.70
CA VAL A 361 24.37 -22.50 -5.88
C VAL A 361 25.58 -21.59 -6.04
N ALA A 362 25.40 -20.27 -5.92
CA ALA A 362 26.51 -19.31 -6.00
C ALA A 362 27.53 -19.52 -4.86
N LEU A 363 27.08 -19.77 -3.63
CA LEU A 363 27.93 -20.04 -2.48
C LEU A 363 28.76 -21.32 -2.68
N ASN A 364 28.14 -22.39 -3.18
CA ASN A 364 28.82 -23.64 -3.49
C ASN A 364 29.86 -23.47 -4.60
N ASN A 365 29.58 -22.64 -5.62
CA ASN A 365 30.53 -22.33 -6.68
C ASN A 365 31.75 -21.57 -6.16
N VAL A 366 31.53 -20.55 -5.31
CA VAL A 366 32.62 -19.78 -4.70
C VAL A 366 33.44 -20.64 -3.75
N SER A 367 32.79 -21.49 -2.92
CA SER A 367 33.48 -22.42 -2.03
C SER A 367 34.38 -23.40 -2.80
N ARG A 368 33.90 -23.98 -3.90
CA ARG A 368 34.74 -24.83 -4.77
C ARG A 368 35.95 -24.08 -5.33
N LYS A 369 35.79 -22.80 -5.69
CA LYS A 369 36.90 -21.96 -6.16
C LYS A 369 37.93 -21.67 -5.05
N ILE A 370 37.47 -21.39 -3.83
CA ILE A 370 38.34 -21.24 -2.66
C ILE A 370 39.18 -22.51 -2.46
N ASN A 371 38.54 -23.68 -2.37
CA ASN A 371 39.22 -24.95 -2.15
C ASN A 371 40.21 -25.29 -3.28
N SER A 372 39.91 -24.92 -4.53
CA SER A 372 40.84 -25.15 -5.66
C SER A 372 42.08 -24.25 -5.65
N LEU A 373 42.03 -23.14 -4.92
CA LEU A 373 43.14 -22.19 -4.80
C LEU A 373 43.97 -22.42 -3.52
N GLU A 374 43.44 -23.20 -2.56
CA GLU A 374 44.17 -23.58 -1.36
C GLU A 374 45.40 -24.42 -1.73
N GLY A 375 46.56 -24.02 -1.22
CA GLY A 375 47.84 -24.69 -1.50
C GLY A 375 48.56 -24.24 -2.78
N ILE A 376 47.93 -23.41 -3.63
CA ILE A 376 48.60 -22.84 -4.81
C ILE A 376 49.49 -21.65 -4.37
N LYS A 377 50.80 -21.78 -4.59
CA LYS A 377 51.77 -20.69 -4.40
C LYS A 377 51.35 -19.53 -5.31
N ASP A 378 51.21 -18.33 -4.73
CA ASP A 378 50.80 -17.07 -5.37
C ASP A 378 49.28 -16.81 -5.56
N ALA A 379 48.38 -17.71 -5.12
CA ALA A 379 46.92 -17.50 -5.22
C ALA A 379 46.32 -16.50 -4.20
N GLY A 380 47.13 -15.89 -3.33
CA GLY A 380 46.67 -15.10 -2.18
C GLY A 380 45.70 -13.94 -2.49
N PRO A 381 45.93 -13.12 -3.54
CA PRO A 381 44.99 -12.05 -3.91
C PRO A 381 43.62 -12.57 -4.39
N GLU A 382 43.61 -13.61 -5.23
CA GLU A 382 42.36 -14.21 -5.74
C GLU A 382 41.58 -14.92 -4.64
N LEU A 383 42.28 -15.66 -3.77
CA LEU A 383 41.69 -16.33 -2.62
C LEU A 383 40.95 -15.32 -1.72
N ARG A 384 41.57 -14.18 -1.42
CA ARG A 384 40.93 -13.09 -0.66
C ARG A 384 39.67 -12.56 -1.36
N LYS A 385 39.71 -12.35 -2.68
CA LYS A 385 38.54 -11.91 -3.46
C LYS A 385 37.38 -12.91 -3.36
N TYR A 386 37.66 -14.21 -3.45
CA TYR A 386 36.63 -15.24 -3.32
C TYR A 386 36.10 -15.35 -1.88
N GLN A 387 36.96 -15.23 -0.86
CA GLN A 387 36.53 -15.19 0.55
C GLN A 387 35.59 -14.01 0.85
N HIS A 388 35.87 -12.82 0.32
CA HIS A 388 34.96 -11.67 0.45
C HIS A 388 33.63 -11.94 -0.23
N SER A 389 33.66 -12.56 -1.42
CA SER A 389 32.44 -12.94 -2.15
C SER A 389 31.63 -14.00 -1.39
N TYR A 390 32.29 -14.98 -0.78
CA TYR A 390 31.68 -16.01 0.07
C TYR A 390 30.98 -15.40 1.28
N ASN A 391 31.66 -14.52 2.02
CA ASN A 391 31.09 -13.85 3.19
C ASN A 391 29.84 -13.04 2.83
N ARG A 392 29.90 -12.28 1.73
CA ARG A 392 28.76 -11.50 1.22
C ARG A 392 27.59 -12.40 0.79
N LEU A 393 27.87 -13.51 0.10
CA LEU A 393 26.84 -14.50 -0.29
C LEU A 393 26.17 -15.12 0.94
N ASN A 394 26.96 -15.48 1.96
CA ASN A 394 26.45 -16.05 3.19
C ASN A 394 25.57 -15.05 3.96
N GLU A 395 25.94 -13.78 4.01
CA GLU A 395 25.10 -12.72 4.59
C GLU A 395 23.78 -12.57 3.82
N HIS A 396 23.81 -12.58 2.48
CA HIS A 396 22.60 -12.55 1.67
C HIS A 396 21.73 -13.79 1.87
N LEU A 397 22.32 -14.98 2.02
CA LEU A 397 21.58 -16.22 2.29
C LEU A 397 20.86 -16.17 3.64
N LYS A 398 21.53 -15.67 4.69
CA LYS A 398 20.88 -15.44 6.00
C LYS A 398 19.69 -14.49 5.88
N LYS A 399 19.84 -13.39 5.13
CA LYS A 399 18.73 -12.44 4.88
C LYS A 399 17.59 -13.07 4.07
N ALA A 400 17.91 -13.93 3.09
CA ALA A 400 16.91 -14.63 2.30
C ALA A 400 16.11 -15.65 3.13
N ASN A 401 16.76 -16.37 4.05
CA ASN A 401 16.08 -17.27 5.00
C ASN A 401 15.13 -16.50 5.90
N HIS A 402 15.60 -15.39 6.48
CA HIS A 402 14.75 -14.55 7.31
C HIS A 402 13.54 -14.00 6.53
N LEU A 403 13.74 -13.64 5.26
CA LEU A 403 12.68 -13.16 4.38
C LEU A 403 11.66 -14.27 4.08
N GLU A 404 12.08 -15.51 3.83
CA GLU A 404 11.17 -16.65 3.67
C GLU A 404 10.30 -16.84 4.93
N ASP A 405 10.93 -16.85 6.11
CA ASP A 405 10.21 -17.01 7.39
C ASP A 405 9.19 -15.89 7.61
N GLN A 406 9.55 -14.65 7.27
CA GLN A 406 8.63 -13.51 7.35
C GLN A 406 7.42 -13.67 6.43
N VAL A 407 7.65 -14.07 5.17
CA VAL A 407 6.58 -14.29 4.19
C VAL A 407 5.68 -15.44 4.62
N LEU A 408 6.26 -16.54 5.14
CA LEU A 408 5.50 -17.69 5.63
C LEU A 408 4.60 -17.31 6.80
N ARG A 409 5.09 -16.52 7.77
CA ARG A 409 4.26 -16.03 8.88
C ARG A 409 3.09 -15.20 8.38
N LYS A 410 3.34 -14.23 7.50
CA LYS A 410 2.27 -13.39 6.93
C LYS A 410 1.27 -14.21 6.10
N LYS A 411 1.73 -15.23 5.37
CA LYS A 411 0.84 -16.18 4.68
C LYS A 411 -0.09 -16.86 5.67
N ILE A 412 0.45 -17.41 6.76
CA ILE A 412 -0.35 -18.10 7.79
C ILE A 412 -1.38 -17.15 8.39
N GLU A 413 -1.00 -15.92 8.75
CA GLU A 413 -1.94 -14.92 9.28
C GLU A 413 -3.07 -14.58 8.29
N HIS A 414 -2.73 -14.41 7.01
CA HIS A 414 -3.71 -14.16 5.94
C HIS A 414 -4.64 -15.36 5.73
N ASP A 415 -4.07 -16.55 5.63
CA ASP A 415 -4.80 -17.82 5.50
C ASP A 415 -5.73 -18.06 6.68
N GLU A 416 -5.30 -17.75 7.91
CA GLU A 416 -6.13 -17.86 9.12
C GLU A 416 -7.35 -16.94 9.05
N LYS A 417 -7.20 -15.73 8.51
CA LYS A 417 -8.31 -14.79 8.31
C LYS A 417 -9.32 -15.33 7.31
N ILE A 418 -8.87 -15.85 6.17
CA ILE A 418 -9.74 -16.45 5.14
C ILE A 418 -10.40 -17.72 5.68
N ALA A 419 -9.63 -18.61 6.31
CA ALA A 419 -10.12 -19.85 6.91
C ALA A 419 -11.22 -19.56 7.94
N ARG A 420 -11.04 -18.54 8.78
CA ARG A 420 -12.05 -18.12 9.76
C ARG A 420 -13.36 -17.70 9.09
N GLN A 421 -13.28 -16.93 8.00
CA GLN A 421 -14.46 -16.50 7.25
C GLN A 421 -15.20 -17.69 6.64
N ILE A 422 -14.47 -18.60 5.99
CA ILE A 422 -15.03 -19.83 5.41
C ILE A 422 -15.66 -20.70 6.51
N PHE A 423 -14.97 -20.87 7.65
CA PHE A 423 -15.43 -21.65 8.79
C PHE A 423 -16.74 -21.10 9.36
N ILE A 424 -16.84 -19.79 9.59
CA ILE A 424 -18.05 -19.15 10.10
C ILE A 424 -19.22 -19.30 9.11
N ALA A 425 -18.97 -19.09 7.83
CA ALA A 425 -19.99 -19.19 6.79
C ALA A 425 -20.49 -20.61 6.54
N ASN A 426 -19.70 -21.63 6.89
CA ASN A 426 -19.94 -23.04 6.51
C ASN A 426 -19.90 -24.01 7.70
N ARG A 427 -20.25 -23.53 8.91
CA ARG A 427 -20.11 -24.30 10.16
C ARG A 427 -20.90 -25.62 10.17
N ASP A 428 -21.98 -25.71 9.41
CA ASP A 428 -22.83 -26.90 9.36
C ASP A 428 -22.29 -28.01 8.44
N LEU A 429 -21.30 -27.72 7.57
CA LEU A 429 -20.76 -28.69 6.63
C LEU A 429 -20.06 -29.87 7.31
N ALA A 430 -19.96 -30.99 6.59
CA ALA A 430 -19.08 -32.09 6.99
C ALA A 430 -17.61 -31.63 6.97
N PRO A 431 -16.75 -32.11 7.89
CA PRO A 431 -15.34 -31.72 7.94
C PRO A 431 -14.60 -31.88 6.61
N GLU A 432 -14.92 -32.91 5.84
CA GLU A 432 -14.31 -33.19 4.54
C GLU A 432 -14.67 -32.11 3.52
N LYS A 433 -15.94 -31.72 3.44
CA LYS A 433 -16.39 -30.63 2.54
C LYS A 433 -15.80 -29.28 2.94
N LEU A 434 -15.66 -29.02 4.23
CA LEU A 434 -15.04 -27.78 4.71
C LEU A 434 -13.55 -27.73 4.34
N ARG A 435 -12.86 -28.87 4.43
CA ARG A 435 -11.47 -29.02 3.99
C ARG A 435 -11.34 -28.72 2.50
N ASP A 436 -12.17 -29.32 1.65
CA ASP A 436 -12.16 -29.09 0.20
C ASP A 436 -12.28 -27.59 -0.13
N LEU A 437 -13.22 -26.88 0.53
CA LEU A 437 -13.38 -25.42 0.35
C LEU A 437 -12.14 -24.61 0.74
N MET A 438 -11.44 -25.02 1.80
CA MET A 438 -10.21 -24.34 2.23
C MET A 438 -9.02 -24.66 1.31
N GLU A 439 -8.93 -25.89 0.81
CA GLU A 439 -7.93 -26.31 -0.19
C GLU A 439 -8.12 -25.56 -1.52
N GLU A 440 -9.37 -25.43 -1.99
CA GLU A 440 -9.73 -24.63 -3.17
C GLU A 440 -9.37 -23.15 -2.99
N ALA A 441 -9.45 -22.62 -1.77
CA ALA A 441 -9.02 -21.27 -1.43
C ALA A 441 -7.48 -21.11 -1.30
N GLY A 442 -6.70 -22.19 -1.43
CA GLY A 442 -5.22 -22.15 -1.37
C GLY A 442 -4.64 -21.96 0.03
N ILE A 443 -5.41 -22.29 1.07
CA ILE A 443 -5.05 -22.15 2.48
C ILE A 443 -4.00 -23.21 2.86
N GLU A 444 -3.04 -22.84 3.70
CA GLU A 444 -2.02 -23.77 4.22
C GLU A 444 -2.63 -24.94 4.99
N GLU A 445 -2.15 -26.16 4.75
CA GLU A 445 -2.65 -27.39 5.39
C GLU A 445 -2.64 -27.27 6.92
N THR A 446 -1.60 -26.66 7.48
CA THR A 446 -1.50 -26.44 8.93
C THR A 446 -2.65 -25.59 9.50
N VAL A 447 -3.14 -24.62 8.73
CA VAL A 447 -4.30 -23.79 9.09
C VAL A 447 -5.60 -24.57 8.88
N ILE A 448 -5.70 -25.35 7.81
CA ILE A 448 -6.86 -26.21 7.53
C ILE A 448 -7.05 -27.20 8.67
N GLU A 449 -6.01 -27.94 9.07
CA GLU A 449 -6.08 -28.92 10.15
C GLU A 449 -6.57 -28.32 11.47
N LYS A 450 -6.14 -27.09 11.80
CA LYS A 450 -6.59 -26.35 12.98
C LYS A 450 -8.12 -26.20 13.01
N TYR A 451 -8.71 -25.66 11.95
CA TYR A 451 -10.16 -25.43 11.89
C TYR A 451 -10.98 -26.73 11.71
N ILE A 452 -10.44 -27.73 11.01
CA ILE A 452 -11.08 -29.04 10.91
C ILE A 452 -11.13 -29.75 12.28
N ASN A 453 -10.05 -29.66 13.05
CA ASN A 453 -10.01 -30.21 14.41
C ASN A 453 -10.95 -29.47 15.36
N GLU A 454 -11.04 -28.14 15.22
CA GLU A 454 -12.02 -27.31 15.95
C GLU A 454 -13.44 -27.79 15.67
N LEU A 455 -13.85 -27.92 14.40
CA LEU A 455 -15.18 -28.41 14.03
C LEU A 455 -15.49 -29.81 14.59
N LYS A 456 -14.52 -30.73 14.48
CA LYS A 456 -14.66 -32.09 15.04
C LYS A 456 -14.87 -32.06 16.54
N SER A 457 -14.21 -31.14 17.25
CA SER A 457 -14.37 -30.95 18.69
C SER A 457 -15.74 -30.40 19.06
N GLU A 458 -16.28 -29.46 18.27
CA GLU A 458 -17.62 -28.88 18.47
C GLU A 458 -18.71 -29.92 18.27
N LYS A 459 -18.64 -30.71 17.18
CA LYS A 459 -19.61 -31.76 16.89
C LYS A 459 -19.61 -32.86 17.96
N LYS A 460 -18.44 -33.25 18.47
CA LYS A 460 -18.34 -34.19 19.59
C LYS A 460 -19.05 -33.63 20.83
N LYS A 461 -18.80 -32.36 21.20
CA LYS A 461 -19.46 -31.72 22.36
C LYS A 461 -20.98 -31.65 22.22
N GLY A 462 -21.50 -31.30 21.04
CA GLY A 462 -22.94 -31.28 20.78
C GLY A 462 -23.60 -32.65 20.93
N ILE A 463 -22.94 -33.71 20.47
CA ILE A 463 -23.41 -35.09 20.67
C ILE A 463 -23.47 -35.44 22.17
N PHE A 464 -22.45 -35.09 22.97
CA PHE A 464 -22.47 -35.40 24.41
C PHE A 464 -23.50 -34.61 25.22
N GLN A 465 -23.98 -33.45 24.74
CA GLN A 465 -25.08 -32.73 25.38
C GLN A 465 -26.44 -33.39 25.15
N LEU A 466 -26.61 -34.13 24.05
CA LEU A 466 -27.84 -34.89 23.76
C LEU A 466 -27.99 -36.18 24.60
N PHE A 467 -26.89 -36.75 25.11
CA PHE A 467 -26.90 -37.96 25.94
C PHE A 467 -26.87 -37.69 27.45
N ARG A 468 -27.09 -36.44 27.88
CA ARG A 468 -27.11 -36.04 29.29
C ARG A 468 -28.52 -35.91 29.90
N PHE A 469 -29.54 -36.38 29.19
CA PHE A 469 -30.92 -36.44 29.68
C PHE A 469 -31.27 -37.82 30.23
#